data_AF-A0A0F7ZNG2-F1
#
_entry.id   AF-A0A0F7ZNG2-F1
#
_cell.length_a   1.000
_cell.length_b   1.000
_cell.length_c   1.000
_cell.angle_alpha   90.00
_cell.angle_beta   90.00
_cell.angle_gamma   90.00
#
_symmetry.space_group_name_H-M   'P 1'
#
loop_
_entity.id
_entity.type
_entity.pdbx_description
1 polymer ?
#
loop_
_entity_poly.entity_id
_entity_poly.type
_entity_poly.pdbx_seq_one_letter_code
_entity_poly.pdbx_strand_id
1 'polypeptide(L)'
;MPSQPDAVSAEAAAPAPRDGQEDAGETGAAAGRLQPSSSFTRHQLFYLVVLDGLGGMALSGGINFAIAYGMYTAANTTQNPIRLFQLPNTLAGDAAVTIIVQCIITWIIEAILVSHDLSQGSVQPIGFVSEPSNRLLRYLFLLPADPDATPAPVRIFGFLALIQHAARGFLCAVVSFLPIWPITIGLLIAAGHRNGGDWEYEKRWTPQVFKLLLGGILGLVTTPFMAWFWLVRAGWEAKHQAEP
;
A
#
# COMPACT_ATOMS: atom_id res chain seq x y z
N MET A 1 63.28 40.39 63.74
CA MET A 1 62.14 40.45 62.79
C MET A 1 62.27 39.29 61.81
N PRO A 2 61.16 38.69 61.38
CA PRO A 2 60.98 37.23 61.39
C PRO A 2 61.17 36.53 60.03
N SER A 3 61.33 35.19 60.13
CA SER A 3 60.75 34.13 59.27
C SER A 3 61.15 33.98 57.78
N GLN A 4 61.83 32.85 57.51
CA GLN A 4 61.67 31.92 56.36
C GLN A 4 60.20 31.83 55.85
N PRO A 5 59.87 31.34 54.62
CA PRO A 5 60.35 30.04 54.09
C PRO A 5 60.32 29.75 52.55
N ASP A 6 60.91 28.59 52.21
CA ASP A 6 60.52 27.47 51.30
C ASP A 6 60.19 27.58 49.78
N ALA A 7 60.65 26.49 49.10
CA ALA A 7 60.07 25.71 47.98
C ALA A 7 61.08 25.56 46.80
N VAL A 8 61.80 24.45 46.59
CA VAL A 8 61.48 23.04 46.26
C VAL A 8 60.77 22.84 44.90
N SER A 9 61.41 21.98 44.08
CA SER A 9 60.89 21.17 42.95
C SER A 9 61.02 21.76 41.54
N ALA A 10 61.29 21.02 40.46
CA ALA A 10 61.80 19.66 40.22
C ALA A 10 62.01 19.57 38.70
N GLU A 11 63.03 18.85 38.26
CA GLU A 11 63.45 18.70 36.86
C GLU A 11 62.89 17.42 36.21
N ALA A 12 62.52 17.54 34.92
CA ALA A 12 62.42 16.53 33.86
C ALA A 12 61.53 15.28 34.01
N ALA A 13 60.63 15.09 33.03
CA ALA A 13 60.57 13.89 32.17
C ALA A 13 59.39 14.00 31.17
N ALA A 14 59.66 13.73 29.89
CA ALA A 14 58.66 13.65 28.82
C ALA A 14 57.81 12.37 28.90
N PRO A 15 56.52 12.38 28.48
CA PRO A 15 55.76 11.15 28.28
C PRO A 15 55.49 10.81 26.80
N ALA A 16 55.77 9.54 26.52
CA ALA A 16 55.32 8.55 25.53
C ALA A 16 54.22 8.88 24.48
N PRO A 17 54.24 8.18 23.32
CA PRO A 17 53.20 8.26 22.31
C PRO A 17 51.93 7.57 22.82
N ARG A 18 50.77 8.24 22.67
CA ARG A 18 49.47 7.66 23.01
C ARG A 18 48.96 6.84 21.83
N ASP A 19 48.68 5.58 22.11
CA ASP A 19 47.87 4.68 21.30
C ASP A 19 46.50 5.32 21.06
N GLY A 20 46.35 5.92 19.88
CA GLY A 20 45.07 6.31 19.31
C GLY A 20 44.47 5.12 18.59
N GLN A 21 43.98 4.14 19.36
CA GLN A 21 43.01 3.19 18.87
C GLN A 21 41.70 3.96 18.71
N GLU A 22 41.55 4.63 17.56
CA GLU A 22 40.24 5.06 17.09
C GLU A 22 39.45 3.79 16.84
N ASP A 23 38.57 3.52 17.80
CA ASP A 23 37.50 2.54 17.71
C ASP A 23 36.85 2.68 16.34
N ALA A 24 37.04 1.64 15.53
CA ALA A 24 36.17 1.29 14.45
C ALA A 24 34.76 1.11 15.03
N GLY A 25 34.02 2.22 15.12
CA GLY A 25 32.59 2.23 15.30
C GLY A 25 31.94 1.72 14.03
N GLU A 26 32.05 0.42 13.78
CA GLU A 26 31.09 -0.33 13.00
C GLU A 26 29.69 -0.06 13.58
N THR A 27 28.95 0.81 12.93
CA THR A 27 27.55 0.54 12.66
C THR A 27 27.34 0.77 11.18
N GLY A 28 27.62 -0.28 10.41
CA GLY A 28 27.02 -0.49 9.09
C GLY A 28 25.50 -0.63 9.24
N ALA A 29 24.84 0.43 9.72
CA ALA A 29 23.41 0.55 9.77
C ALA A 29 22.93 0.55 8.32
N ALA A 30 22.37 -0.59 7.89
CA ALA A 30 21.57 -0.79 6.69
C ALA A 30 21.50 0.44 5.76
N ALA A 31 22.56 0.65 4.96
CA ALA A 31 22.89 1.91 4.28
C ALA A 31 21.94 2.34 3.14
N GLY A 32 20.66 1.94 3.19
CA GLY A 32 19.66 2.25 2.16
C GLY A 32 18.25 2.53 2.67
N ARG A 33 17.88 2.22 3.93
CA ARG A 33 16.51 2.50 4.42
C ARG A 33 16.45 3.81 5.20
N LEU A 34 15.46 4.63 4.88
CA LEU A 34 15.20 5.87 5.61
C LEU A 34 14.55 5.59 6.98
N GLN A 35 14.87 6.43 7.96
CA GLN A 35 14.30 6.32 9.30
C GLN A 35 12.78 6.64 9.30
N PRO A 36 12.00 6.04 10.22
CA PRO A 36 10.58 6.31 10.33
C PRO A 36 10.28 7.77 10.64
N SER A 37 9.35 8.34 9.89
CA SER A 37 8.91 9.73 10.06
C SER A 37 8.05 9.94 11.32
N SER A 38 8.26 11.06 12.02
CA SER A 38 7.48 11.47 13.21
C SER A 38 6.21 12.28 12.87
N SER A 39 6.04 12.66 11.61
CA SER A 39 4.85 13.32 11.07
C SER A 39 4.77 13.07 9.56
N PHE A 40 3.62 13.37 8.93
CA PHE A 40 3.51 13.27 7.48
C PHE A 40 4.51 14.18 6.77
N THR A 41 5.41 13.59 6.00
CA THR A 41 6.30 14.33 5.12
C THR A 41 5.57 14.75 3.84
N ARG A 42 5.98 15.87 3.24
CA ARG A 42 5.45 16.29 1.93
C ARG A 42 5.66 15.23 0.85
N HIS A 43 6.77 14.50 0.93
CA HIS A 43 7.09 13.43 0.00
C HIS A 43 6.14 12.24 0.14
N GLN A 44 5.81 11.82 1.37
CA GLN A 44 4.80 10.79 1.61
C GLN A 44 3.41 11.20 1.13
N LEU A 45 3.02 12.47 1.37
CA LEU A 45 1.73 12.96 0.89
C LEU A 45 1.68 12.96 -0.65
N PHE A 46 2.76 13.38 -1.30
CA PHE A 46 2.88 13.33 -2.75
C PHE A 46 2.81 11.89 -3.27
N TYR A 47 3.55 10.97 -2.64
CA TYR A 47 3.54 9.54 -2.98
C TYR A 47 2.12 8.98 -2.91
N LEU A 48 1.45 9.13 -1.76
CA LEU A 48 0.11 8.60 -1.54
C LEU A 48 -0.94 9.25 -2.46
N VAL A 49 -0.99 10.58 -2.54
CA VAL A 49 -2.08 11.26 -3.25
C VAL A 49 -1.88 11.26 -4.77
N VAL A 50 -0.64 11.51 -5.23
CA VAL A 50 -0.36 11.70 -6.65
C VAL A 50 0.02 10.38 -7.31
N LEU A 51 1.00 9.66 -6.77
CA LEU A 51 1.47 8.42 -7.41
C LEU A 51 0.45 7.31 -7.19
N ASP A 52 0.08 7.01 -5.95
CA ASP A 52 -0.85 5.92 -5.68
C ASP A 52 -2.29 6.34 -6.01
N GLY A 53 -2.73 7.52 -5.59
CA GLY A 53 -4.09 8.02 -5.87
C GLY A 53 -4.35 8.28 -7.35
N LEU A 54 -3.78 9.35 -7.91
CA LEU A 54 -4.05 9.74 -9.29
C LEU A 54 -3.40 8.78 -10.31
N GLY A 55 -2.18 8.31 -10.04
CA GLY A 55 -1.52 7.32 -10.89
C GLY A 55 -2.26 5.98 -10.88
N GLY A 56 -2.66 5.49 -9.71
CA GLY A 56 -3.49 4.28 -9.57
C GLY A 56 -4.85 4.42 -10.25
N MET A 57 -5.50 5.58 -10.16
CA MET A 57 -6.74 5.88 -10.89
C MET A 57 -6.55 5.77 -12.41
N ALA A 58 -5.53 6.43 -12.96
CA ALA A 58 -5.28 6.46 -14.39
C ALA A 58 -4.93 5.05 -14.92
N LEU A 59 -4.05 4.34 -14.23
CA LEU A 59 -3.62 2.99 -14.61
C LEU A 59 -4.79 2.01 -14.53
N SER A 60 -5.51 1.99 -13.41
CA SER A 60 -6.59 1.03 -13.21
C SER A 60 -7.79 1.30 -14.11
N GLY A 61 -8.17 2.57 -14.29
CA GLY A 61 -9.21 2.96 -15.24
C GLY A 61 -8.84 2.60 -16.67
N GLY A 62 -7.58 2.84 -17.08
CA GLY A 62 -7.08 2.49 -18.40
C GLY A 62 -7.11 0.99 -18.68
N ILE A 63 -6.64 0.16 -17.74
CA ILE A 63 -6.66 -1.31 -17.87
C ILE A 63 -8.10 -1.82 -17.97
N ASN A 64 -9.00 -1.37 -17.09
CA ASN A 64 -10.40 -1.77 -17.12
C ASN A 64 -11.11 -1.34 -18.41
N PHE A 65 -10.83 -0.14 -18.90
CA PHE A 65 -11.31 0.33 -20.20
C PHE A 65 -10.84 -0.58 -21.34
N ALA A 66 -9.55 -0.93 -21.38
CA ALA A 66 -8.99 -1.77 -22.43
C ALA A 66 -9.62 -3.17 -22.45
N ILE A 67 -9.79 -3.79 -21.27
CA ILE A 67 -10.47 -5.08 -21.12
C ILE A 67 -11.92 -4.97 -21.61
N ALA A 68 -12.66 -3.96 -21.17
CA ALA A 68 -14.05 -3.75 -21.56
C ALA A 68 -14.18 -3.46 -23.06
N TYR A 69 -13.25 -2.70 -23.64
CA TYR A 69 -13.22 -2.42 -25.06
C TYR A 69 -13.08 -3.72 -25.84
N GLY A 70 -12.08 -4.55 -25.52
CA GLY A 70 -11.88 -5.85 -26.19
C GLY A 70 -13.10 -6.77 -26.04
N MET A 71 -13.59 -6.94 -24.82
CA MET A 71 -14.67 -7.89 -24.50
C MET A 71 -16.00 -7.48 -25.16
N TYR A 72 -16.44 -6.23 -25.00
CA TYR A 72 -17.76 -5.81 -25.47
C TYR A 72 -17.80 -5.45 -26.96
N THR A 73 -16.68 -5.01 -27.55
CA THR A 73 -16.67 -4.75 -29.00
C THR A 73 -16.61 -6.02 -29.84
N ALA A 74 -16.04 -7.10 -29.30
CA ALA A 74 -16.01 -8.43 -29.92
C ALA A 74 -17.31 -9.23 -29.69
N ALA A 75 -18.19 -8.79 -28.78
CA ALA A 75 -19.40 -9.53 -28.42
C ALA A 75 -20.47 -9.49 -29.53
N ASN A 76 -21.08 -10.65 -29.82
CA ASN A 76 -22.22 -10.79 -30.73
C ASN A 76 -23.53 -10.34 -30.06
N THR A 77 -23.75 -9.03 -30.03
CA THR A 77 -24.89 -8.39 -29.36
C THR A 77 -26.24 -8.63 -30.02
N THR A 78 -26.29 -9.13 -31.26
CA THR A 78 -27.52 -9.57 -31.92
C THR A 78 -28.11 -10.85 -31.30
N GLN A 79 -27.25 -11.73 -30.77
CA GLN A 79 -27.68 -12.97 -30.11
C GLN A 79 -27.73 -12.79 -28.58
N ASN A 80 -26.77 -12.05 -28.02
CA ASN A 80 -26.63 -11.85 -26.58
C ASN A 80 -26.44 -10.35 -26.29
N PRO A 81 -27.52 -9.57 -26.14
CA PRO A 81 -27.42 -8.16 -25.82
C PRO A 81 -26.72 -7.95 -24.47
N ILE A 82 -26.08 -6.79 -24.31
CA ILE A 82 -25.41 -6.42 -23.07
C ILE A 82 -26.48 -5.96 -22.09
N ARG A 83 -26.56 -6.63 -20.95
CA ARG A 83 -27.63 -6.47 -19.98
C ARG A 83 -27.08 -6.09 -18.62
N LEU A 84 -27.91 -5.46 -17.80
CA LEU A 84 -27.46 -5.07 -16.46
C LEU A 84 -27.30 -6.29 -15.57
N PHE A 85 -28.30 -7.16 -15.47
CA PHE A 85 -28.28 -8.29 -14.54
C PHE A 85 -28.14 -9.65 -15.24
N GLN A 86 -28.80 -9.84 -16.38
CA GLN A 86 -28.86 -11.15 -17.04
C GLN A 86 -27.55 -11.56 -17.71
N LEU A 87 -27.25 -12.86 -17.61
CA LEU A 87 -26.17 -13.52 -18.34
C LEU A 87 -26.52 -13.66 -19.83
N PRO A 88 -25.53 -13.81 -20.73
CA PRO A 88 -24.08 -13.93 -20.47
C PRO A 88 -23.33 -12.60 -20.34
N ASN A 89 -23.84 -11.49 -20.90
CA ASN A 89 -23.15 -10.21 -20.96
C ASN A 89 -23.63 -9.25 -19.85
N THR A 90 -23.47 -9.65 -18.60
CA THR A 90 -23.94 -8.89 -17.41
C THR A 90 -22.95 -7.80 -17.00
N LEU A 91 -23.39 -6.54 -16.93
CA LEU A 91 -22.58 -5.44 -16.40
C LEU A 91 -22.45 -5.50 -14.87
N ALA A 92 -23.51 -5.92 -14.17
CA ALA A 92 -23.51 -6.00 -12.71
C ALA A 92 -22.54 -7.06 -12.18
N GLY A 93 -22.52 -8.22 -12.85
CA GLY A 93 -21.58 -9.30 -12.53
C GLY A 93 -20.14 -8.88 -12.85
N ASP A 94 -19.91 -8.24 -14.00
CA ASP A 94 -18.59 -7.73 -14.37
C ASP A 94 -18.07 -6.67 -13.38
N ALA A 95 -18.95 -5.77 -12.90
CA ALA A 95 -18.62 -4.81 -11.85
C ALA A 95 -18.18 -5.51 -10.55
N ALA A 96 -18.94 -6.52 -10.11
CA ALA A 96 -18.65 -7.26 -8.89
C ALA A 96 -17.31 -7.98 -8.94
N VAL A 97 -17.04 -8.69 -10.05
CA VAL A 97 -15.78 -9.39 -10.26
C VAL A 97 -14.61 -8.39 -10.33
N THR A 98 -14.80 -7.26 -11.00
CA THR A 98 -13.80 -6.19 -11.07
C THR A 98 -13.38 -5.73 -9.69
N ILE A 99 -14.34 -5.40 -8.82
CA ILE A 99 -14.03 -4.90 -7.47
C ILE A 99 -13.21 -5.92 -6.67
N ILE A 100 -13.61 -7.19 -6.71
CA ILE A 100 -12.95 -8.28 -5.98
C ILE A 100 -11.53 -8.52 -6.51
N VAL A 101 -11.41 -8.78 -7.81
CA VAL A 101 -10.15 -9.15 -8.43
C VAL A 101 -9.16 -7.98 -8.37
N GLN A 102 -9.62 -6.76 -8.65
CA GLN A 102 -8.78 -5.58 -8.60
C GLN A 102 -8.23 -5.36 -7.20
N CYS A 103 -9.05 -5.37 -6.14
CA CYS A 103 -8.53 -5.16 -4.79
C CYS A 103 -7.52 -6.21 -4.34
N ILE A 104 -7.70 -7.48 -4.75
CA ILE A 104 -6.74 -8.56 -4.47
C ILE A 104 -5.42 -8.32 -5.19
N ILE A 105 -5.46 -8.04 -6.49
CA ILE A 105 -4.26 -7.82 -7.30
C ILE A 105 -3.54 -6.55 -6.85
N THR A 106 -4.28 -5.45 -6.66
CA THR A 106 -3.74 -4.17 -6.17
C THR A 106 -3.06 -4.35 -4.83
N TRP A 107 -3.66 -5.07 -3.88
CA TRP A 107 -3.03 -5.34 -2.59
C TRP A 107 -1.64 -5.97 -2.71
N ILE A 108 -1.50 -6.94 -3.62
CA ILE A 108 -0.23 -7.64 -3.86
C ILE A 108 0.77 -6.71 -4.55
N ILE A 109 0.33 -5.95 -5.56
CA ILE A 109 1.18 -4.99 -6.29
C ILE A 109 1.71 -3.94 -5.32
N GLU A 110 0.85 -3.33 -4.50
CA GLU A 110 1.28 -2.32 -3.51
C GLU A 110 2.23 -2.90 -2.47
N ALA A 111 2.02 -4.14 -2.05
CA ALA A 111 2.97 -4.81 -1.14
C ALA A 111 4.37 -4.90 -1.77
N ILE A 112 4.46 -5.17 -3.07
CA ILE A 112 5.73 -5.27 -3.80
C ILE A 112 6.34 -3.89 -4.04
N LEU A 113 5.55 -2.94 -4.57
CA LEU A 113 6.02 -1.60 -4.92
C LEU A 113 6.51 -0.83 -3.69
N VAL A 114 5.70 -0.76 -2.63
CA VAL A 114 6.10 -0.08 -1.40
C VAL A 114 7.31 -0.75 -0.76
N SER A 115 7.38 -2.08 -0.74
CA SER A 115 8.56 -2.79 -0.22
C SER A 115 9.82 -2.46 -1.01
N HIS A 116 9.71 -2.37 -2.33
CA HIS A 116 10.81 -1.98 -3.21
C HIS A 116 11.23 -0.53 -2.95
N ASP A 117 10.28 0.41 -2.91
CA ASP A 117 10.57 1.83 -2.71
C ASP A 117 11.17 2.12 -1.33
N LEU A 118 10.72 1.40 -0.29
CA LEU A 118 11.34 1.41 1.03
C LEU A 118 12.76 0.84 1.02
N SER A 119 13.00 -0.23 0.26
CA SER A 119 14.33 -0.87 0.16
C SER A 119 15.37 0.01 -0.52
N GLN A 120 14.94 0.86 -1.45
CA GLN A 120 15.78 1.83 -2.16
C GLN A 120 15.91 3.16 -1.39
N GLY A 121 15.22 3.32 -0.27
CA GLY A 121 15.19 4.58 0.47
C GLY A 121 14.51 5.72 -0.31
N SER A 122 13.63 5.40 -1.26
CA SER A 122 12.87 6.39 -2.04
C SER A 122 11.80 7.05 -1.16
N VAL A 123 11.16 6.27 -0.28
CA VAL A 123 10.08 6.72 0.59
C VAL A 123 10.40 6.41 2.05
N GLN A 124 9.96 7.28 2.97
CA GLN A 124 10.10 7.08 4.40
C GLN A 124 8.96 6.23 4.97
N PRO A 125 9.24 5.27 5.87
CA PRO A 125 8.20 4.62 6.66
C PRO A 125 7.40 5.62 7.51
N ILE A 126 6.14 5.30 7.79
CA ILE A 126 5.28 6.12 8.66
C ILE A 126 5.49 5.66 10.11
N GLY A 127 6.18 6.47 10.91
CA GLY A 127 6.55 6.12 12.29
C GLY A 127 5.63 6.72 13.36
N PHE A 128 4.80 7.70 13.06
CA PHE A 128 3.98 8.37 14.08
C PHE A 128 2.71 7.60 14.49
N VAL A 129 2.35 6.55 13.77
CA VAL A 129 1.18 5.70 14.09
C VAL A 129 1.58 4.68 15.16
N SER A 130 0.84 4.63 16.26
CA SER A 130 1.04 3.63 17.32
C SER A 130 0.61 2.24 16.86
N GLU A 131 1.32 1.23 17.32
CA GLU A 131 1.01 -0.16 17.01
C GLU A 131 -0.29 -0.61 17.69
N PRO A 132 -1.14 -1.40 17.01
CA PRO A 132 -2.37 -1.88 17.61
C PRO A 132 -2.09 -2.95 18.69
N SER A 133 -2.73 -2.80 19.85
CA SER A 133 -2.73 -3.83 20.92
C SER A 133 -3.72 -4.97 20.66
N ASN A 134 -4.73 -4.75 19.81
CA ASN A 134 -5.81 -5.70 19.57
C ASN A 134 -5.38 -6.85 18.64
N ARG A 135 -5.62 -8.10 19.05
CA ARG A 135 -5.25 -9.32 18.29
C ARG A 135 -5.74 -9.32 16.83
N LEU A 136 -6.96 -8.85 16.58
CA LEU A 136 -7.53 -8.81 15.22
C LEU A 136 -6.80 -7.81 14.31
N LEU A 137 -6.48 -6.63 14.84
CA LEU A 137 -5.73 -5.62 14.09
C LEU A 137 -4.29 -6.07 13.88
N ARG A 138 -3.64 -6.68 14.88
CA ARG A 138 -2.31 -7.27 14.71
C ARG A 138 -2.30 -8.33 13.60
N TYR A 139 -3.30 -9.21 13.58
CA TYR A 139 -3.45 -10.18 12.49
C TYR A 139 -3.65 -9.48 11.13
N LEU A 140 -4.51 -8.47 11.05
CA LEU A 140 -4.75 -7.70 9.82
C LEU A 140 -3.44 -7.13 9.26
N PHE A 141 -2.63 -6.52 10.13
CA PHE A 141 -1.34 -5.91 9.82
C PHE A 141 -0.16 -6.89 9.65
N LEU A 142 -0.41 -8.21 9.69
CA LEU A 142 0.63 -9.24 9.62
C LEU A 142 1.70 -9.07 10.72
N LEU A 143 1.26 -8.69 11.91
CA LEU A 143 2.08 -8.58 13.11
C LEU A 143 1.96 -9.86 13.97
N PRO A 144 3.00 -10.20 14.75
CA PRO A 144 2.92 -11.28 15.73
C PRO A 144 1.79 -11.04 16.75
N ALA A 145 1.22 -12.11 17.31
CA ALA A 145 0.20 -11.98 18.35
C ALA A 145 0.76 -11.40 19.65
N ASP A 146 2.05 -11.66 19.90
CA ASP A 146 2.84 -11.09 21.00
C ASP A 146 3.31 -9.67 20.62
N PRO A 147 3.05 -8.64 21.45
CA PRO A 147 3.56 -7.28 21.24
C PRO A 147 5.08 -7.18 21.24
N ASP A 148 5.77 -7.98 22.05
CA ASP A 148 7.22 -7.83 22.24
C ASP A 148 8.03 -8.64 21.21
N ALA A 149 7.35 -9.44 20.37
CA ALA A 149 8.00 -10.24 19.34
C ALA A 149 8.32 -9.41 18.11
N THR A 150 9.57 -9.51 17.63
CA THR A 150 10.00 -8.87 16.39
C THR A 150 9.15 -9.36 15.20
N PRO A 151 8.55 -8.45 14.40
CA PRO A 151 7.79 -8.85 13.23
C PRO A 151 8.68 -9.57 12.20
N ALA A 152 8.18 -10.71 11.70
CA ALA A 152 8.84 -11.40 10.60
C ALA A 152 8.74 -10.58 9.29
N PRO A 153 9.76 -10.67 8.41
CA PRO A 153 9.68 -10.02 7.10
C PRO A 153 8.49 -10.54 6.30
N VAL A 154 7.82 -9.64 5.56
CA VAL A 154 6.68 -10.01 4.70
C VAL A 154 7.15 -10.99 3.65
N ARG A 155 6.51 -12.15 3.60
CA ARG A 155 6.66 -13.08 2.49
C ARG A 155 5.59 -12.78 1.47
N ILE A 156 6.01 -12.34 0.28
CA ILE A 156 5.10 -12.11 -0.85
C ILE A 156 4.79 -13.43 -1.58
N PHE A 157 5.80 -14.31 -1.69
CA PHE A 157 5.70 -15.56 -2.43
C PHE A 157 5.45 -16.75 -1.49
N GLY A 158 4.70 -17.73 -2.01
CA GLY A 158 4.29 -18.94 -1.29
C GLY A 158 2.77 -19.05 -1.18
N PHE A 159 2.26 -20.28 -1.14
CA PHE A 159 0.81 -20.53 -1.14
C PHE A 159 0.09 -19.84 0.03
N LEU A 160 0.61 -20.01 1.26
CA LEU A 160 0.00 -19.40 2.44
C LEU A 160 0.12 -17.88 2.45
N ALA A 161 1.25 -17.34 1.99
CA ALA A 161 1.44 -15.90 1.81
C ALA A 161 0.41 -15.33 0.83
N LEU A 162 0.24 -15.97 -0.32
CA LEU A 162 -0.73 -15.53 -1.33
C LEU A 162 -2.16 -15.54 -0.77
N ILE A 163 -2.53 -16.56 0.02
CA ILE A 163 -3.83 -16.59 0.71
C ILE A 163 -3.96 -15.43 1.70
N GLN A 164 -2.92 -15.13 2.48
CA GLN A 164 -2.96 -14.02 3.44
C GLN A 164 -3.13 -12.67 2.74
N HIS A 165 -2.38 -12.42 1.66
CA HIS A 165 -2.53 -11.23 0.83
C HIS A 165 -3.91 -11.16 0.18
N ALA A 166 -4.37 -12.27 -0.42
CA ALA A 166 -5.70 -12.33 -1.03
C ALA A 166 -6.82 -12.07 0.00
N ALA A 167 -6.71 -12.58 1.23
CA ALA A 167 -7.70 -12.31 2.27
C ALA A 167 -7.82 -10.82 2.63
N ARG A 168 -6.69 -10.09 2.66
CA ARG A 168 -6.67 -8.65 2.98
C ARG A 168 -7.11 -7.79 1.81
N GLY A 169 -6.69 -8.14 0.59
CA GLY A 169 -7.22 -7.54 -0.62
C GLY A 169 -8.72 -7.80 -0.77
N PHE A 170 -9.21 -8.99 -0.42
CA PHE A 170 -10.64 -9.31 -0.39
C PHE A 170 -11.39 -8.52 0.68
N LEU A 171 -10.81 -8.30 1.87
CA LEU A 171 -11.41 -7.42 2.87
C LEU A 171 -11.57 -5.99 2.34
N CYS A 172 -10.55 -5.46 1.66
CA CYS A 172 -10.64 -4.16 0.99
C CYS A 172 -11.71 -4.17 -0.10
N ALA A 173 -11.86 -5.29 -0.82
CA ALA A 173 -12.94 -5.46 -1.80
C ALA A 173 -14.31 -5.39 -1.16
N VAL A 174 -14.55 -6.09 -0.04
CA VAL A 174 -15.85 -6.07 0.66
C VAL A 174 -16.21 -4.65 1.09
N VAL A 175 -15.26 -3.93 1.70
CA VAL A 175 -15.48 -2.54 2.13
C VAL A 175 -15.79 -1.63 0.94
N SER A 176 -15.06 -1.80 -0.17
CA SER A 176 -15.25 -1.00 -1.39
C SER A 176 -16.53 -1.37 -2.15
N PHE A 177 -16.92 -2.64 -2.12
CA PHE A 177 -18.09 -3.17 -2.80
C PHE A 177 -19.38 -2.57 -2.28
N LEU A 178 -19.50 -2.44 -0.94
CA LEU A 178 -20.72 -1.94 -0.30
C LEU A 178 -21.19 -0.58 -0.81
N PRO A 179 -20.34 0.46 -0.98
CA PRO A 179 -20.75 1.71 -1.60
C PRO A 179 -20.63 1.70 -3.13
N ILE A 180 -19.51 1.22 -3.69
CA ILE A 180 -19.21 1.44 -5.12
C ILE A 180 -20.15 0.63 -6.01
N TRP A 181 -20.45 -0.61 -5.63
CA TRP A 181 -21.31 -1.47 -6.44
C TRP A 181 -22.74 -0.93 -6.56
N PRO A 182 -23.50 -0.62 -5.48
CA PRO A 182 -24.86 -0.11 -5.64
C PRO A 182 -24.91 1.27 -6.32
N ILE A 183 -23.93 2.15 -6.09
CA ILE A 183 -23.83 3.43 -6.82
C ILE A 183 -23.67 3.17 -8.31
N THR A 184 -22.78 2.24 -8.67
CA THR A 184 -22.58 1.81 -10.06
C THR A 184 -23.87 1.27 -10.68
N ILE A 185 -24.57 0.38 -9.99
CA ILE A 185 -25.84 -0.17 -10.47
C ILE A 185 -26.88 0.93 -10.65
N GLY A 186 -27.00 1.86 -9.71
CA GLY A 186 -27.92 3.01 -9.82
C GLY A 186 -27.63 3.88 -11.04
N LEU A 187 -26.35 4.18 -11.30
CA LEU A 187 -25.94 4.94 -12.49
C LEU A 187 -26.23 4.18 -13.79
N LEU A 188 -25.98 2.86 -13.81
CA LEU A 188 -26.27 2.04 -14.97
C LEU A 188 -27.78 1.96 -15.24
N ILE A 189 -28.61 1.76 -14.22
CA ILE A 189 -30.08 1.83 -14.34
C ILE A 189 -30.53 3.16 -14.96
N ALA A 190 -29.94 4.28 -14.53
CA ALA A 190 -30.27 5.60 -15.05
C ALA A 190 -29.83 5.81 -16.51
N ALA A 191 -28.72 5.19 -16.93
CA ALA A 191 -28.19 5.30 -18.29
C ALA A 191 -28.76 4.24 -19.27
N GLY A 192 -29.33 3.15 -18.76
CA GLY A 192 -29.77 2.01 -19.55
C GLY A 192 -31.16 2.17 -20.15
N HIS A 193 -31.39 1.49 -21.28
CA HIS A 193 -32.72 1.42 -21.88
C HIS A 193 -33.46 0.20 -21.33
N ARG A 194 -34.62 0.42 -20.73
CA ARG A 194 -35.42 -0.68 -20.20
C ARG A 194 -36.03 -1.47 -21.37
N ASN A 195 -35.69 -2.75 -21.46
CA ASN A 195 -36.25 -3.67 -22.45
C ASN A 195 -36.69 -4.96 -21.74
N GLY A 196 -38.00 -5.22 -21.74
CA GLY A 196 -38.58 -6.30 -20.96
C GLY A 196 -38.29 -6.17 -19.46
N GLY A 197 -37.66 -7.19 -18.89
CA GLY A 197 -37.35 -7.29 -17.45
C GLY A 197 -35.96 -6.79 -17.03
N ASP A 198 -35.16 -6.24 -17.94
CA ASP A 198 -33.78 -5.79 -17.67
C ASP A 198 -33.46 -4.47 -18.39
N TRP A 199 -32.26 -3.94 -18.17
CA TRP A 199 -31.71 -2.78 -18.85
C TRP A 199 -30.66 -3.22 -19.87
N GLU A 200 -30.79 -2.73 -21.09
CA GLU A 200 -29.91 -3.03 -22.21
C GLU A 200 -29.03 -1.82 -22.57
N TYR A 201 -27.83 -2.12 -23.07
CA TYR A 201 -26.81 -1.13 -23.39
C TYR A 201 -26.21 -1.36 -24.77
N GLU A 202 -25.82 -0.27 -25.41
CA GLU A 202 -25.06 -0.32 -26.65
C GLU A 202 -23.66 -0.90 -26.41
N LYS A 203 -23.14 -1.59 -27.42
CA LYS A 203 -21.79 -2.20 -27.34
C LYS A 203 -20.65 -1.20 -27.23
N ARG A 204 -20.88 0.05 -27.63
CA ARG A 204 -19.84 1.08 -27.67
C ARG A 204 -20.18 2.23 -26.75
N TRP A 205 -19.10 2.67 -26.11
CA TRP A 205 -18.96 3.69 -25.10
C TRP A 205 -19.56 3.34 -23.75
N THR A 206 -20.81 2.87 -23.64
CA THR A 206 -21.41 2.69 -22.31
C THR A 206 -20.64 1.71 -21.42
N PRO A 207 -20.36 0.45 -21.85
CA PRO A 207 -19.62 -0.49 -21.01
C PRO A 207 -18.16 -0.06 -20.77
N GLN A 208 -17.53 0.59 -21.76
CA GLN A 208 -16.13 0.98 -21.68
C GLN A 208 -15.92 2.18 -20.75
N VAL A 209 -16.75 3.21 -20.85
CA VAL A 209 -16.73 4.37 -19.95
C VAL A 209 -17.10 3.95 -18.54
N PHE A 210 -18.12 3.08 -18.40
CA PHE A 210 -18.46 2.47 -17.12
C PHE A 210 -17.23 1.80 -16.47
N LYS A 211 -16.53 0.93 -17.19
CA LYS A 211 -15.37 0.21 -16.67
C LYS A 211 -14.18 1.11 -16.39
N LEU A 212 -13.98 2.16 -17.19
CA LEU A 212 -12.98 3.19 -16.93
C LEU A 212 -13.23 3.89 -15.59
N LEU A 213 -14.47 4.34 -15.38
CA LEU A 213 -14.84 5.06 -14.16
C LEU A 213 -14.81 4.13 -12.95
N LEU A 214 -15.35 2.92 -13.05
CA LEU A 214 -15.32 1.94 -11.97
C LEU A 214 -13.88 1.61 -11.56
N GLY A 215 -13.04 1.22 -12.53
CA GLY A 215 -11.65 0.88 -12.28
C GLY A 215 -10.86 2.06 -11.72
N GLY A 216 -11.06 3.25 -12.29
CA GLY A 216 -10.39 4.47 -11.88
C GLY A 216 -10.76 4.93 -10.47
N ILE A 217 -12.06 5.03 -10.16
CA ILE A 217 -12.53 5.42 -8.82
C ILE A 217 -12.09 4.41 -7.78
N LEU A 218 -12.19 3.11 -8.10
CA LEU A 218 -11.73 2.07 -7.19
C LEU A 218 -10.21 2.17 -6.98
N GLY A 219 -9.43 2.41 -8.04
CA GLY A 219 -8.00 2.68 -7.96
C GLY A 219 -7.72 3.86 -7.03
N LEU A 220 -8.27 5.03 -7.34
CA LEU A 220 -8.12 6.28 -6.57
C LEU A 220 -8.33 6.11 -5.07
N VAL A 221 -9.29 5.29 -4.67
CA VAL A 221 -9.62 5.07 -3.26
C VAL A 221 -8.73 3.99 -2.63
N THR A 222 -8.47 2.89 -3.33
CA THR A 222 -7.86 1.70 -2.73
C THR A 222 -6.33 1.71 -2.74
N THR A 223 -5.69 2.17 -3.83
CA THR A 223 -4.22 2.21 -3.94
C THR A 223 -3.57 3.06 -2.84
N PRO A 224 -3.95 4.33 -2.58
CA PRO A 224 -3.31 5.12 -1.53
C PRO A 224 -3.55 4.54 -0.13
N PHE A 225 -4.71 3.92 0.09
CA PHE A 225 -5.01 3.28 1.36
C PHE A 225 -4.12 2.05 1.60
N MET A 226 -3.93 1.21 0.57
CA MET A 226 -3.07 0.04 0.64
C MET A 226 -1.59 0.43 0.78
N ALA A 227 -1.14 1.44 0.05
CA ALA A 227 0.21 1.98 0.18
C ALA A 227 0.45 2.55 1.60
N TRP A 228 -0.50 3.31 2.13
CA TRP A 228 -0.45 3.81 3.51
C TRP A 228 -0.35 2.67 4.53
N PHE A 229 -1.13 1.61 4.37
CA PHE A 229 -1.06 0.42 5.23
C PHE A 229 0.35 -0.17 5.26
N TRP A 230 1.00 -0.32 4.10
CA TRP A 230 2.35 -0.89 4.02
C TRP A 230 3.41 0.05 4.60
N LEU A 231 3.30 1.36 4.39
CA LEU A 231 4.20 2.36 4.98
C LEU A 231 4.11 2.40 6.51
N VAL A 232 2.91 2.28 7.08
CA VAL A 232 2.70 2.20 8.54
C VAL A 232 3.30 0.91 9.10
N ARG A 233 3.02 -0.22 8.45
CA ARG A 233 3.58 -1.51 8.87
C ARG A 233 5.10 -1.50 8.87
N ALA A 234 5.72 -0.95 7.82
CA ALA A 234 7.17 -0.80 7.74
C ALA A 234 7.73 0.13 8.84
N GLY A 235 6.97 1.15 9.25
CA GLY A 235 7.34 2.02 10.36
C GLY A 235 7.41 1.27 11.69
N TRP A 236 6.50 0.33 11.94
CA TRP A 236 6.55 -0.53 13.13
C TRP A 236 7.72 -1.51 13.10
N GLU A 237 8.02 -2.12 11.95
CA GLU A 237 9.18 -2.99 11.79
C GLU A 237 10.49 -2.26 12.08
N ALA A 238 10.64 -1.04 11.57
CA ALA A 238 11.84 -0.24 11.77
C ALA A 238 12.04 0.17 13.24
N LYS A 239 10.96 0.37 14.02
CA LYS A 239 11.06 0.65 15.46
C LYS A 239 11.59 -0.56 16.25
N HIS A 240 11.07 -1.74 15.98
CA HIS A 240 11.52 -2.98 16.63
C HIS A 240 12.98 -3.35 16.31
N GLN A 241 13.51 -2.86 15.19
CA GLN A 241 14.92 -3.03 14.84
C GLN A 241 15.82 -2.01 15.53
N ALA A 242 15.28 -0.91 16.04
CA ALA A 242 16.02 0.15 16.70
C ALA A 242 16.04 0.01 18.24
N GLU A 243 15.11 -0.77 18.81
CA GLU A 243 15.05 -1.08 20.24
C GLU A 243 15.78 -2.41 20.49
N PRO A 244 16.93 -2.42 21.20
CA PRO A 244 17.73 -3.62 21.47
C PRO A 244 17.11 -4.56 22.52
#